data_AF-A0A914N484-F1
#
_entry.id   AF-A0A914N484-F1
#
_cell.length_a   1.000
_cell.length_b   1.000
_cell.length_c   1.000
_cell.angle_alpha   90.00
_cell.angle_beta   90.00
_cell.angle_gamma   90.00
#
_symmetry.space_group_name_H-M   'P 1'
#
loop_
_entity.id
_entity.type
_entity.pdbx_description
1 polymer ?
#
loop_
_entity_poly.entity_id
_entity_poly.type
_entity_poly.pdbx_seq_one_letter_code
_entity_poly.pdbx_strand_id
1 'polypeptide(L)'
;MGQCYVDADYQKAKIPGDGITEMEEVLEPHYTFGNYINGCIKIKDIFANIFASSGLDKWIVEMKKELKEEYESKIRSFAKIGVSERIDISEFDSENEAKFNYWKENSEERLKEIFVEKNYLEFKKWLEGKTKKENKKSERISGSDSKSSEDESKELKDTESEKIYIKEIELAFNYWRRRTNHFGIFLKAAYLKFAKVFIDKLKNAVSNIQNKKLFRALTSISHRMKIEIFGNIAFGKYFFKKDKSHFDSFYKALNKMEKFLEKFKVNIKKPFVYKKKNVPKFPKVNKVIWVVRHSERLDNDEEEKNKAEGDACFNYNGRKFMLDNSPLSDEGKLKASRLNKVFANIPIKEIFVSPYERTIETSLYLLGYNKIEKDSIKKENNKIKVKTISKEIKNNDLKIKLEPGFIEKLSQCGENSTGYEECKELAKHHKGLNCEYKPIFTREKAESFKEKENRRWDIACIPRLKEVFTQLLKNNAEKTKLIKKSKKEETNEWLSPGEENAEHIVIVSHGMVISSLEQMLSGRYTNVPQASIMKIVELEEDKKDPKKQGKLNAKTSPDENGKLKNLRMIFSNVTTHLNEKGRQGYYLY
;
A
#
# COMPACT_ATOMS: atom_id res chain seq x y z
N MET A 1 -11.11 15.90 17.50
CA MET A 1 -10.21 16.17 16.35
C MET A 1 -8.92 15.39 16.40
N GLY A 2 -7.98 15.68 17.32
CA GLY A 2 -6.72 14.91 17.41
C GLY A 2 -6.94 13.41 17.61
N GLN A 3 -7.85 13.00 18.50
CA GLN A 3 -8.21 11.59 18.69
C GLN A 3 -8.83 11.01 17.42
N CYS A 4 -9.81 11.68 16.82
CA CYS A 4 -10.44 11.22 15.59
C CYS A 4 -9.47 11.09 14.41
N TYR A 5 -8.48 12.00 14.30
CA TYR A 5 -7.41 11.91 13.29
C TYR A 5 -6.53 10.69 13.55
N VAL A 6 -6.14 10.48 14.80
CA VAL A 6 -5.40 9.28 15.22
C VAL A 6 -6.22 8.02 14.93
N ASP A 7 -7.50 8.01 15.28
CA ASP A 7 -8.38 6.87 15.02
C ASP A 7 -8.47 6.60 13.51
N ALA A 8 -8.70 7.63 12.68
CA ALA A 8 -8.80 7.49 11.23
C ALA A 8 -7.48 7.06 10.55
N ASP A 9 -6.32 7.51 11.03
CA ASP A 9 -5.03 7.21 10.40
C ASP A 9 -4.38 5.91 10.90
N TYR A 10 -4.66 5.49 12.13
CA TYR A 10 -4.14 4.25 12.71
C TYR A 10 -5.14 3.09 12.64
N GLN A 11 -6.33 3.33 12.11
CA GLN A 11 -7.27 2.26 11.77
C GLN A 11 -6.65 1.32 10.75
N LYS A 12 -6.96 0.04 10.94
CA LYS A 12 -6.63 -0.99 9.98
C LYS A 12 -7.25 -0.56 8.66
N ALA A 13 -6.45 -0.45 7.59
CA ALA A 13 -7.02 -0.61 6.26
C ALA A 13 -7.63 -2.01 6.29
N LYS A 14 -8.95 -2.10 6.55
CA LYS A 14 -9.67 -3.32 6.23
C LYS A 14 -9.47 -3.43 4.73
N ILE A 15 -8.75 -4.47 4.31
CA ILE A 15 -8.83 -4.92 2.93
C ILE A 15 -10.33 -5.07 2.72
N PRO A 16 -10.96 -4.30 1.80
CA PRO A 16 -12.35 -4.54 1.51
C PRO A 16 -12.40 -5.98 1.00
N GLY A 17 -13.05 -6.84 1.76
CA GLY A 17 -13.73 -7.99 1.21
C GLY A 17 -14.86 -7.52 0.30
N ASP A 18 -15.80 -8.41 0.05
CA ASP A 18 -16.44 -8.51 -1.25
C ASP A 18 -17.68 -7.60 -1.38
N GLY A 19 -17.83 -6.55 -0.54
CA GLY A 19 -19.11 -5.83 -0.38
C GLY A 19 -19.05 -4.29 -0.21
N ILE A 20 -20.14 -3.64 -0.67
CA ILE A 20 -20.43 -2.20 -0.49
C ILE A 20 -20.42 -1.78 0.99
N THR A 21 -20.86 -2.67 1.89
CA THR A 21 -20.92 -2.47 3.35
C THR A 21 -19.56 -2.10 3.95
N GLU A 22 -18.46 -2.55 3.37
CA GLU A 22 -17.12 -2.31 3.90
C GLU A 22 -16.52 -0.99 3.40
N MET A 23 -16.98 -0.49 2.26
CA MET A 23 -16.73 0.90 1.87
C MET A 23 -17.35 1.85 2.89
N GLU A 24 -18.55 1.55 3.38
CA GLU A 24 -19.16 2.28 4.48
C GLU A 24 -18.31 2.15 5.75
N GLU A 25 -17.80 0.98 6.12
CA GLU A 25 -16.90 0.82 7.27
C GLU A 25 -15.57 1.57 7.14
N VAL A 26 -14.98 1.65 5.94
CA VAL A 26 -13.74 2.42 5.69
C VAL A 26 -14.02 3.93 5.73
N LEU A 27 -15.20 4.36 5.28
CA LEU A 27 -15.61 5.75 5.31
C LEU A 27 -16.20 6.17 6.66
N GLU A 28 -16.72 5.25 7.46
CA GLU A 28 -17.43 5.51 8.73
C GLU A 28 -16.61 6.32 9.74
N PRO A 29 -15.30 6.08 9.90
CA PRO A 29 -14.45 6.91 10.75
C PRO A 29 -14.27 8.32 10.19
N HIS A 30 -14.23 8.47 8.87
CA HIS A 30 -14.20 9.77 8.20
C HIS A 30 -15.55 10.50 8.33
N TYR A 31 -16.68 9.79 8.22
CA TYR A 31 -18.00 10.32 8.50
C TYR A 31 -18.16 10.67 9.97
N THR A 32 -17.70 9.84 10.89
CA THR A 32 -17.66 10.09 12.34
C THR A 32 -16.81 11.32 12.64
N PHE A 33 -15.65 11.47 11.99
CA PHE A 33 -14.82 12.67 12.10
C PHE A 33 -15.54 13.90 11.56
N GLY A 34 -16.15 13.81 10.37
CA GLY A 34 -16.97 14.87 9.78
C GLY A 34 -18.14 15.26 10.69
N ASN A 35 -18.86 14.30 11.24
CA ASN A 35 -19.97 14.46 12.17
C ASN A 35 -19.50 15.08 13.50
N TYR A 36 -18.35 14.65 14.01
CA TYR A 36 -17.74 15.25 15.21
C TYR A 36 -17.36 16.71 14.97
N ILE A 37 -16.80 17.02 13.80
CA ILE A 37 -16.50 18.39 13.40
C ILE A 37 -17.80 19.19 13.25
N ASN A 38 -18.83 18.64 12.60
CA ASN A 38 -20.14 19.27 12.48
C ASN A 38 -20.74 19.59 13.85
N GLY A 39 -20.62 18.66 14.81
CA GLY A 39 -21.08 18.82 16.19
C GLY A 39 -20.27 19.84 16.98
N CYS A 40 -18.93 19.84 16.84
CA CYS A 40 -18.06 20.78 17.54
C CYS A 40 -18.22 22.21 17.04
N ILE A 41 -18.47 22.38 15.74
CA ILE A 41 -18.45 23.70 15.13
C ILE A 41 -19.89 24.27 15.00
N LYS A 42 -20.96 23.50 15.29
CA LYS A 42 -22.37 23.88 15.01
C LYS A 42 -22.55 24.30 13.54
N ILE A 43 -21.84 23.62 12.66
CA ILE A 43 -21.68 23.99 11.26
C ILE A 43 -22.26 22.87 10.36
N LYS A 44 -23.47 22.38 10.68
CA LYS A 44 -24.15 21.36 9.84
C LYS A 44 -24.35 21.86 8.41
N ASP A 45 -24.68 23.13 8.25
CA ASP A 45 -25.04 23.68 6.95
C ASP A 45 -23.84 23.90 6.04
N ILE A 46 -22.64 24.14 6.56
CA ILE A 46 -21.50 24.47 5.69
C ILE A 46 -20.92 23.24 5.02
N PHE A 47 -20.81 22.09 5.68
CA PHE A 47 -20.30 20.91 4.97
C PHE A 47 -21.29 20.49 3.88
N ALA A 48 -22.59 20.47 4.18
CA ALA A 48 -23.63 20.26 3.19
C ALA A 48 -23.58 21.32 2.07
N ASN A 49 -23.49 22.61 2.41
CA ASN A 49 -23.45 23.71 1.45
C ASN A 49 -22.14 23.77 0.66
N ILE A 50 -21.00 23.41 1.23
CA ILE A 50 -19.71 23.32 0.52
C ILE A 50 -19.79 22.13 -0.43
N PHE A 51 -20.19 20.94 0.05
CA PHE A 51 -20.32 19.77 -0.81
C PHE A 51 -21.29 20.05 -1.97
N ALA A 52 -22.45 20.62 -1.68
CA ALA A 52 -23.46 21.02 -2.68
C ALA A 52 -22.98 22.13 -3.63
N SER A 53 -22.46 23.26 -3.12
CA SER A 53 -21.97 24.38 -3.95
C SER A 53 -20.71 24.05 -4.75
N SER A 54 -20.01 23.00 -4.35
CA SER A 54 -18.85 22.49 -5.04
C SER A 54 -19.22 21.50 -6.15
N GLY A 55 -20.45 20.97 -6.16
CA GLY A 55 -20.94 19.96 -7.09
C GLY A 55 -20.46 18.53 -6.77
N LEU A 56 -19.82 18.33 -5.61
CA LEU A 56 -19.30 17.03 -5.20
C LEU A 56 -20.42 16.02 -4.92
N ASP A 57 -21.54 16.49 -4.39
CA ASP A 57 -22.75 15.72 -4.13
C ASP A 57 -23.34 15.16 -5.43
N LYS A 58 -23.53 16.01 -6.44
CA LYS A 58 -23.98 15.61 -7.78
C LYS A 58 -23.01 14.63 -8.41
N TRP A 59 -21.71 14.94 -8.34
CA TRP A 59 -20.67 14.06 -8.85
C TRP A 59 -20.66 12.68 -8.16
N ILE A 60 -20.84 12.61 -6.84
CA ILE A 60 -20.95 11.34 -6.11
C ILE A 60 -22.15 10.53 -6.59
N VAL A 61 -23.29 11.20 -6.79
CA VAL A 61 -24.51 10.56 -7.28
C VAL A 61 -24.33 10.04 -8.72
N GLU A 62 -23.78 10.88 -9.61
CA GLU A 62 -23.47 10.53 -11.01
C GLU A 62 -22.48 9.38 -11.09
N MET A 63 -21.37 9.43 -10.36
CA MET A 63 -20.37 8.38 -10.36
C MET A 63 -20.92 7.07 -9.76
N LYS A 64 -21.74 7.13 -8.69
CA LYS A 64 -22.43 5.93 -8.16
C LYS A 64 -23.34 5.31 -9.23
N LYS A 65 -24.05 6.14 -9.99
CA LYS A 65 -24.90 5.70 -11.10
C LYS A 65 -24.06 5.06 -12.22
N GLU A 66 -23.01 5.72 -12.69
CA GLU A 66 -22.10 5.19 -13.72
C GLU A 66 -21.45 3.87 -13.30
N LEU A 67 -20.97 3.77 -12.05
CA LEU A 67 -20.36 2.55 -11.52
C LEU A 67 -21.37 1.40 -11.43
N LYS A 68 -22.64 1.70 -11.11
CA LYS A 68 -23.72 0.72 -11.10
C LYS A 68 -24.05 0.27 -12.52
N GLU A 69 -24.18 1.19 -13.47
CA GLU A 69 -24.45 0.89 -14.88
C GLU A 69 -23.30 0.08 -15.51
N GLU A 70 -22.03 0.41 -15.23
CA GLU A 70 -20.86 -0.35 -15.68
C GLU A 70 -20.88 -1.77 -15.11
N TYR A 71 -21.17 -1.91 -13.81
CA TYR A 71 -21.27 -3.22 -13.14
C TYR A 71 -22.39 -4.08 -13.74
N GLU A 72 -23.59 -3.52 -13.89
CA GLU A 72 -24.74 -4.20 -14.51
C GLU A 72 -24.45 -4.56 -15.97
N SER A 73 -23.82 -3.67 -16.74
CA SER A 73 -23.41 -3.92 -18.12
C SER A 73 -22.40 -5.06 -18.24
N LYS A 74 -21.38 -5.09 -17.35
CA LYS A 74 -20.39 -6.17 -17.31
C LYS A 74 -21.02 -7.50 -16.91
N ILE A 75 -21.88 -7.53 -15.90
CA ILE A 75 -22.66 -8.73 -15.56
C ILE A 75 -23.45 -9.21 -16.78
N ARG A 76 -24.12 -8.30 -17.49
CA ARG A 76 -24.88 -8.64 -18.71
C ARG A 76 -23.98 -9.13 -19.85
N SER A 77 -22.75 -8.62 -20.00
CA SER A 77 -21.82 -9.16 -21.01
C SER A 77 -21.31 -10.53 -20.63
N PHE A 78 -21.01 -10.78 -19.35
CA PHE A 78 -20.59 -12.10 -18.87
C PHE A 78 -21.71 -13.13 -18.93
N ALA A 79 -22.96 -12.70 -18.70
CA ALA A 79 -24.15 -13.50 -18.94
C ALA A 79 -24.24 -13.98 -20.40
N LYS A 80 -23.96 -13.08 -21.35
CA LYS A 80 -23.96 -13.40 -22.79
C LYS A 80 -22.87 -14.42 -23.15
N ILE A 81 -21.68 -14.33 -22.55
CA ILE A 81 -20.57 -15.26 -22.79
C ILE A 81 -20.91 -16.68 -22.28
N GLY A 82 -21.54 -16.79 -21.12
CA GLY A 82 -22.01 -18.08 -20.59
C GLY A 82 -23.10 -18.75 -21.43
N VAL A 83 -23.77 -17.98 -22.30
CA VAL A 83 -24.79 -18.46 -23.24
C VAL A 83 -24.16 -18.80 -24.61
N SER A 84 -23.16 -18.05 -25.06
CA SER A 84 -22.58 -18.21 -26.41
C SER A 84 -21.69 -19.42 -26.61
N GLU A 85 -21.15 -20.05 -25.57
CA GLU A 85 -20.33 -21.28 -25.75
C GLU A 85 -21.16 -22.56 -25.95
N ARG A 86 -22.50 -22.48 -25.89
CA ARG A 86 -23.39 -23.61 -26.26
C ARG A 86 -24.55 -23.23 -27.16
N ILE A 87 -24.76 -21.96 -27.45
CA ILE A 87 -25.88 -21.51 -28.27
C ILE A 87 -25.30 -20.68 -29.41
N ASP A 88 -25.45 -21.20 -30.63
CA ASP A 88 -25.12 -20.50 -31.84
C ASP A 88 -26.00 -19.25 -31.96
N ILE A 89 -25.38 -18.09 -31.79
CA ILE A 89 -26.06 -16.80 -31.66
C ILE A 89 -26.57 -16.29 -33.02
N SER A 90 -26.22 -16.94 -34.14
CA SER A 90 -26.80 -16.61 -35.44
C SER A 90 -28.26 -17.05 -35.57
N GLU A 91 -28.76 -17.90 -34.68
CA GLU A 91 -30.18 -18.31 -34.61
C GLU A 91 -30.77 -17.91 -33.25
N PHE A 92 -30.86 -16.60 -33.01
CA PHE A 92 -31.55 -16.06 -31.84
C PHE A 92 -33.08 -16.12 -32.07
N ASP A 93 -33.62 -17.32 -31.95
CA ASP A 93 -35.06 -17.57 -32.07
C ASP A 93 -35.84 -17.16 -30.81
N SER A 94 -37.17 -17.18 -30.92
CA SER A 94 -38.08 -16.80 -29.83
C SER A 94 -37.94 -17.70 -28.59
N GLU A 95 -37.42 -18.92 -28.74
CA GLU A 95 -37.18 -19.85 -27.64
C GLU A 95 -35.92 -19.49 -26.85
N ASN A 96 -34.84 -19.11 -27.54
CA ASN A 96 -33.61 -18.61 -26.94
C ASN A 96 -33.81 -17.22 -26.31
N GLU A 97 -34.64 -16.37 -26.92
CA GLU A 97 -35.06 -15.10 -26.31
C GLU A 97 -35.88 -15.32 -25.03
N ALA A 98 -36.78 -16.32 -25.02
CA ALA A 98 -37.52 -16.71 -23.81
C ALA A 98 -36.60 -17.28 -22.72
N LYS A 99 -35.62 -18.13 -23.07
CA LYS A 99 -34.62 -18.66 -22.13
C LYS A 99 -33.71 -17.56 -21.58
N PHE A 100 -33.29 -16.61 -22.41
CA PHE A 100 -32.51 -15.44 -21.99
C PHE A 100 -33.32 -14.52 -21.06
N ASN A 101 -34.59 -14.27 -21.37
CA ASN A 101 -35.48 -13.47 -20.53
C ASN A 101 -35.80 -14.18 -19.20
N TYR A 102 -36.03 -15.50 -19.22
CA TYR A 102 -36.16 -16.31 -18.00
C TYR A 102 -34.87 -16.28 -17.17
N TRP A 103 -33.70 -16.44 -17.77
CA TRP A 103 -32.41 -16.33 -17.08
C TRP A 103 -32.21 -14.92 -16.51
N LYS A 104 -32.54 -13.86 -17.25
CA LYS A 104 -32.44 -12.45 -16.84
C LYS A 104 -33.36 -12.10 -15.68
N GLU A 105 -34.60 -12.58 -15.70
CA GLU A 105 -35.58 -12.39 -14.61
C GLU A 105 -35.16 -13.15 -13.34
N ASN A 106 -34.66 -14.40 -13.48
CA ASN A 106 -34.22 -15.20 -12.34
C ASN A 106 -32.79 -14.86 -11.84
N SER A 107 -31.96 -14.21 -12.66
CA SER A 107 -30.61 -13.77 -12.28
C SER A 107 -30.61 -12.41 -11.60
N GLU A 108 -31.53 -11.49 -11.91
CA GLU A 108 -31.67 -10.24 -11.16
C GLU A 108 -32.12 -10.49 -9.71
N GLU A 109 -33.00 -11.45 -9.47
CA GLU A 109 -33.40 -11.87 -8.11
C GLU A 109 -32.27 -12.67 -7.42
N ARG A 110 -31.52 -13.50 -8.16
CA ARG A 110 -30.30 -14.19 -7.68
C ARG A 110 -29.09 -13.30 -7.44
N LEU A 111 -29.02 -12.11 -8.02
CA LEU A 111 -27.91 -11.19 -7.80
C LEU A 111 -28.25 -10.15 -6.73
N LYS A 112 -29.54 -9.83 -6.55
CA LYS A 112 -30.01 -8.89 -5.51
C LYS A 112 -30.12 -9.52 -4.11
N GLU A 113 -30.34 -10.83 -3.98
CA GLU A 113 -30.49 -11.50 -2.66
C GLU A 113 -29.49 -12.62 -2.32
N ILE A 114 -28.74 -13.19 -3.29
CA ILE A 114 -28.29 -14.60 -3.14
C ILE A 114 -26.78 -14.83 -2.89
N PHE A 115 -25.87 -13.92 -3.20
CA PHE A 115 -24.49 -14.41 -3.43
C PHE A 115 -23.62 -14.74 -2.20
N VAL A 116 -23.83 -14.18 -1.01
CA VAL A 116 -22.91 -14.47 0.13
C VAL A 116 -23.58 -15.18 1.30
N GLU A 117 -24.77 -14.78 1.71
CA GLU A 117 -25.33 -15.26 2.98
C GLU A 117 -26.30 -16.44 2.81
N LYS A 118 -27.19 -16.40 1.80
CA LYS A 118 -28.18 -17.47 1.54
C LYS A 118 -27.52 -18.73 0.96
N ASN A 119 -26.56 -18.59 0.04
CA ASN A 119 -25.83 -19.73 -0.53
C ASN A 119 -24.89 -20.40 0.46
N TYR A 120 -24.24 -19.64 1.36
CA TYR A 120 -23.43 -20.24 2.42
C TYR A 120 -24.29 -21.00 3.43
N LEU A 121 -25.46 -20.46 3.80
CA LEU A 121 -26.42 -21.13 4.71
C LEU A 121 -27.12 -22.33 4.06
N GLU A 122 -27.48 -22.28 2.77
CA GLU A 122 -28.05 -23.43 2.06
C GLU A 122 -27.01 -24.51 1.77
N PHE A 123 -25.76 -24.15 1.45
CA PHE A 123 -24.65 -25.09 1.35
C PHE A 123 -24.36 -25.79 2.69
N LYS A 124 -24.42 -25.05 3.80
CA LYS A 124 -24.28 -25.61 5.15
C LYS A 124 -25.44 -26.52 5.54
N LYS A 125 -26.69 -26.13 5.22
CA LYS A 125 -27.89 -26.98 5.40
C LYS A 125 -27.86 -28.22 4.52
N TRP A 126 -27.28 -28.14 3.32
CA TRP A 126 -27.10 -29.26 2.41
C TRP A 126 -26.03 -30.25 2.91
N LEU A 127 -24.90 -29.74 3.43
CA LEU A 127 -23.89 -30.54 4.13
C LEU A 127 -24.47 -31.27 5.35
N GLU A 128 -25.22 -30.56 6.19
CA GLU A 128 -25.88 -31.13 7.37
C GLU A 128 -26.99 -32.15 7.00
N GLY A 129 -27.65 -31.95 5.85
CA GLY A 129 -28.66 -32.83 5.27
C GLY A 129 -28.11 -34.13 4.67
N LYS A 130 -26.89 -34.12 4.13
CA LYS A 130 -26.22 -35.33 3.63
C LYS A 130 -25.82 -36.29 4.75
N THR A 131 -25.26 -35.79 5.85
CA THR A 131 -24.92 -36.60 7.03
C THR A 131 -26.12 -37.31 7.69
N LYS A 132 -27.33 -36.77 7.55
CA LYS A 132 -28.56 -37.40 8.09
C LYS A 132 -29.22 -38.39 7.13
N LYS A 133 -28.94 -38.32 5.82
CA LYS A 133 -29.47 -39.27 4.82
C LYS A 133 -28.58 -40.50 4.64
N GLU A 134 -27.28 -40.38 4.92
CA GLU A 134 -26.36 -41.54 4.90
C GLU A 134 -26.56 -42.46 6.10
N ASN A 135 -26.86 -41.94 7.30
CA ASN A 135 -27.18 -42.77 8.47
C ASN A 135 -28.58 -43.43 8.42
N LYS A 136 -29.46 -43.04 7.50
CA LYS A 136 -30.77 -43.69 7.29
C LYS A 136 -30.78 -44.72 6.16
N LYS A 137 -29.71 -44.79 5.36
CA LYS A 137 -29.60 -45.75 4.26
C LYS A 137 -28.78 -47.00 4.62
N SER A 138 -28.09 -46.99 5.77
CA SER A 138 -27.37 -48.16 6.32
C SER A 138 -28.23 -49.10 7.19
N GLU A 139 -29.50 -48.79 7.47
CA GLU A 139 -30.41 -49.64 8.27
C GLU A 139 -31.51 -50.35 7.45
N ARG A 140 -31.54 -50.17 6.12
CA ARG A 140 -32.47 -50.89 5.24
C ARG A 140 -31.71 -51.39 4.02
N ILE A 141 -31.08 -52.55 4.16
CA ILE A 141 -31.03 -53.69 3.22
C ILE A 141 -30.04 -54.68 3.84
N SER A 142 -30.55 -55.46 4.80
CA SER A 142 -30.10 -56.83 5.01
C SER A 142 -30.98 -57.70 4.09
N GLY A 143 -30.41 -58.26 3.04
CA GLY A 143 -31.15 -59.15 2.14
C GLY A 143 -30.45 -59.42 0.82
N SER A 144 -29.60 -60.44 0.82
CA SER A 144 -29.24 -61.36 -0.28
C SER A 144 -28.60 -60.82 -1.57
N ASP A 145 -27.31 -61.17 -1.69
CA ASP A 145 -26.67 -61.90 -2.79
C ASP A 145 -26.53 -61.30 -4.20
N SER A 146 -25.30 -60.81 -4.41
CA SER A 146 -24.33 -61.34 -5.38
C SER A 146 -24.00 -60.52 -6.63
N LYS A 147 -22.68 -60.42 -6.82
CA LYS A 147 -21.89 -60.08 -8.02
C LYS A 147 -21.73 -58.61 -8.40
N SER A 148 -20.68 -58.05 -7.80
CA SER A 148 -19.52 -57.42 -8.46
C SER A 148 -19.75 -56.80 -9.86
N SER A 149 -19.73 -55.47 -9.89
CA SER A 149 -19.00 -54.71 -10.90
C SER A 149 -18.63 -53.36 -10.30
N GLU A 150 -17.36 -53.00 -10.47
CA GLU A 150 -16.68 -51.81 -9.98
C GLU A 150 -17.44 -50.52 -10.30
N ASP A 151 -17.77 -49.76 -9.26
CA ASP A 151 -18.31 -48.41 -9.37
C ASP A 151 -17.14 -47.43 -9.39
N GLU A 152 -16.73 -47.02 -10.60
CA GLU A 152 -15.91 -45.84 -10.82
C GLU A 152 -16.66 -44.61 -10.30
N SER A 153 -16.29 -44.14 -9.12
CA SER A 153 -16.65 -42.81 -8.64
C SER A 153 -16.05 -41.77 -9.60
N LYS A 154 -16.82 -41.35 -10.60
CA LYS A 154 -16.51 -40.17 -11.41
C LYS A 154 -16.45 -38.96 -10.48
N GLU A 155 -15.23 -38.62 -10.06
CA GLU A 155 -14.90 -37.27 -9.62
C GLU A 155 -15.45 -36.31 -10.69
N LEU A 156 -16.45 -35.52 -10.31
CA LEU A 156 -16.87 -34.34 -11.04
C LEU A 156 -15.63 -33.43 -11.10
N LYS A 157 -14.88 -33.55 -12.19
CA LYS A 157 -13.80 -32.63 -12.52
C LYS A 157 -14.44 -31.27 -12.66
N ASP A 158 -14.20 -30.38 -11.69
CA ASP A 158 -14.39 -28.94 -11.86
C ASP A 158 -13.84 -28.57 -13.24
N THR A 159 -14.73 -28.21 -14.16
CA THR A 159 -14.32 -27.94 -15.53
C THR A 159 -13.37 -26.75 -15.52
N GLU A 160 -12.29 -26.81 -16.29
CA GLU A 160 -11.31 -25.72 -16.39
C GLU A 160 -12.01 -24.38 -16.73
N SER A 161 -13.12 -24.45 -17.47
CA SER A 161 -14.02 -23.34 -17.79
C SER A 161 -14.64 -22.66 -16.55
N GLU A 162 -15.03 -23.41 -15.52
CA GLU A 162 -15.58 -22.85 -14.27
C GLU A 162 -14.52 -22.10 -13.47
N LYS A 163 -13.29 -22.62 -13.44
CA LYS A 163 -12.13 -21.95 -12.82
C LYS A 163 -11.74 -20.68 -13.58
N ILE A 164 -11.83 -20.70 -14.92
CA ILE A 164 -11.62 -19.51 -15.76
C ILE A 164 -12.71 -18.47 -15.48
N TYR A 165 -13.99 -18.89 -15.43
CA TYR A 165 -15.12 -18.01 -15.19
C TYR A 165 -15.09 -17.30 -13.83
N ILE A 166 -14.85 -18.05 -12.74
CA ILE A 166 -14.70 -17.48 -11.39
C ILE A 166 -13.56 -16.44 -11.38
N LYS A 167 -12.44 -16.77 -12.03
CA LYS A 167 -11.25 -15.92 -12.10
C LYS A 167 -11.49 -14.63 -12.88
N GLU A 168 -12.30 -14.65 -13.93
CA GLU A 168 -12.67 -13.44 -14.69
C GLU A 168 -13.61 -12.51 -13.92
N ILE A 169 -14.60 -13.08 -13.21
CA ILE A 169 -15.47 -12.33 -12.30
C ILE A 169 -14.65 -11.67 -11.20
N GLU A 170 -13.73 -12.41 -10.57
CA GLU A 170 -12.81 -11.87 -9.58
C GLU A 170 -11.98 -10.72 -10.15
N LEU A 171 -11.51 -10.81 -11.40
CA LEU A 171 -10.73 -9.75 -12.05
C LEU A 171 -11.59 -8.50 -12.31
N ALA A 172 -12.81 -8.67 -12.81
CA ALA A 172 -13.74 -7.56 -13.03
C ALA A 172 -14.14 -6.87 -11.72
N PHE A 173 -14.37 -7.66 -10.66
CA PHE A 173 -14.67 -7.15 -9.32
C PHE A 173 -13.46 -6.43 -8.71
N ASN A 174 -12.27 -7.00 -8.82
CA ASN A 174 -11.03 -6.35 -8.36
C ASN A 174 -10.76 -5.04 -9.12
N TYR A 175 -11.05 -4.99 -10.42
CA TYR A 175 -10.97 -3.75 -11.20
C TYR A 175 -11.94 -2.69 -10.68
N TRP A 176 -13.19 -3.07 -10.39
CA TRP A 176 -14.19 -2.18 -9.80
C TRP A 176 -13.78 -1.69 -8.39
N ARG A 177 -13.32 -2.60 -7.54
CA ARG A 177 -12.77 -2.32 -6.19
C ARG A 177 -11.59 -1.37 -6.23
N ARG A 178 -10.74 -1.49 -7.26
CA ARG A 178 -9.63 -0.54 -7.48
C ARG A 178 -10.22 0.85 -7.71
N ARG A 179 -11.18 1.07 -8.61
CA ARG A 179 -11.78 2.41 -8.86
C ARG A 179 -12.39 3.05 -7.61
N THR A 180 -13.17 2.32 -6.81
CA THR A 180 -13.83 2.87 -5.60
C THR A 180 -12.85 3.23 -4.48
N ASN A 181 -11.75 2.49 -4.33
CA ASN A 181 -10.68 2.82 -3.39
C ASN A 181 -10.07 4.21 -3.64
N HIS A 182 -9.95 4.62 -4.91
CA HIS A 182 -9.45 5.95 -5.26
C HIS A 182 -10.33 7.05 -4.69
N PHE A 183 -11.66 6.88 -4.79
CA PHE A 183 -12.61 7.85 -4.26
C PHE A 183 -12.45 8.04 -2.74
N GLY A 184 -12.24 6.96 -1.99
CA GLY A 184 -11.92 7.06 -0.55
C GLY A 184 -10.64 7.86 -0.27
N ILE A 185 -9.59 7.68 -1.07
CA ILE A 185 -8.33 8.43 -0.98
C ILE A 185 -8.56 9.92 -1.28
N PHE A 186 -9.42 10.23 -2.25
CA PHE A 186 -9.78 11.60 -2.60
C PHE A 186 -10.58 12.30 -1.50
N LEU A 187 -11.60 11.64 -0.94
CA LEU A 187 -12.32 12.15 0.21
C LEU A 187 -11.38 12.36 1.40
N LYS A 188 -10.46 11.41 1.65
CA LYS A 188 -9.42 11.57 2.66
C LYS A 188 -8.58 12.83 2.42
N ALA A 189 -8.18 13.12 1.17
CA ALA A 189 -7.47 14.37 0.84
C ALA A 189 -8.30 15.62 1.17
N ALA A 190 -9.61 15.62 0.88
CA ALA A 190 -10.51 16.73 1.21
C ALA A 190 -10.60 16.95 2.73
N TYR A 191 -10.83 15.89 3.51
CA TYR A 191 -10.88 15.95 4.97
C TYR A 191 -9.55 16.39 5.59
N LEU A 192 -8.43 15.87 5.10
CA LEU A 192 -7.11 16.27 5.55
C LEU A 192 -6.85 17.75 5.24
N LYS A 193 -7.31 18.24 4.09
CA LYS A 193 -7.16 19.66 3.73
C LYS A 193 -7.99 20.57 4.64
N PHE A 194 -9.21 20.17 4.98
CA PHE A 194 -10.00 20.83 6.03
C PHE A 194 -9.24 20.86 7.36
N ALA A 195 -8.79 19.69 7.81
CA ALA A 195 -8.09 19.55 9.09
C ALA A 195 -6.82 20.40 9.12
N LYS A 196 -6.07 20.44 8.01
CA LYS A 196 -4.87 21.26 7.87
C LYS A 196 -5.15 22.75 8.02
N VAL A 197 -6.18 23.29 7.36
CA VAL A 197 -6.55 24.72 7.52
C VAL A 197 -6.84 25.05 8.98
N PHE A 198 -7.56 24.16 9.66
CA PHE A 198 -7.85 24.34 11.08
C PHE A 198 -6.59 24.24 11.96
N ILE A 199 -5.72 23.24 11.72
CA ILE A 199 -4.46 23.07 12.43
C ILE A 199 -3.52 24.25 12.20
N ASP A 200 -3.43 24.80 10.99
CA ASP A 200 -2.62 25.98 10.71
C ASP A 200 -3.14 27.22 11.46
N LYS A 201 -4.45 27.39 11.55
CA LYS A 201 -5.06 28.46 12.36
C LYS A 201 -4.78 28.27 13.84
N LEU A 202 -4.89 27.04 14.37
CA LEU A 202 -4.49 26.74 15.74
C LEU A 202 -3.01 27.00 15.98
N LYS A 203 -2.13 26.59 15.06
CA LYS A 203 -0.69 26.81 15.13
C LYS A 203 -0.36 28.29 15.24
N ASN A 204 -0.99 29.14 14.41
CA ASN A 204 -0.82 30.59 14.44
C ASN A 204 -1.40 31.23 15.71
N ALA A 205 -2.47 30.67 16.27
CA ALA A 205 -2.99 31.16 17.55
C ALA A 205 -2.10 30.75 18.73
N VAL A 206 -1.50 29.56 18.69
CA VAL A 206 -0.61 29.02 19.73
C VAL A 206 0.79 29.66 19.69
N SER A 207 1.29 30.12 18.54
CA SER A 207 2.57 30.84 18.47
C SER A 207 2.60 32.07 19.38
N ASN A 208 1.45 32.68 19.63
CA ASN A 208 1.30 33.83 20.51
C ASN A 208 1.28 33.46 22.01
N ILE A 209 1.14 32.18 22.36
CA ILE A 209 0.94 31.68 23.74
C ILE A 209 2.24 31.07 24.32
N GLN A 210 3.39 31.21 23.63
CA GLN A 210 4.72 30.67 24.02
C GLN A 210 4.76 29.15 24.33
N ASN A 211 3.75 28.36 23.95
CA ASN A 211 3.78 26.91 24.15
C ASN A 211 4.55 26.19 23.03
N LYS A 212 5.89 26.18 23.13
CA LYS A 212 6.80 25.59 22.12
C LYS A 212 6.48 24.13 21.80
N LYS A 213 6.10 23.32 22.80
CA LYS A 213 5.81 21.89 22.61
C LYS A 213 4.54 21.67 21.77
N LEU A 214 3.46 22.37 22.10
CA LEU A 214 2.22 22.31 21.34
C LEU A 214 2.41 22.85 19.91
N PHE A 215 3.13 23.96 19.77
CA PHE A 215 3.47 24.53 18.46
C PHE A 215 4.24 23.54 17.57
N ARG A 216 5.28 22.87 18.11
CA ARG A 216 6.03 21.83 17.41
C ARG A 216 5.13 20.66 16.98
N ALA A 217 4.26 20.18 17.88
CA ALA A 217 3.32 19.10 17.57
C ALA A 217 2.35 19.49 16.45
N LEU A 218 1.75 20.68 16.50
CA LEU A 218 0.85 21.18 15.45
C LEU A 218 1.58 21.40 14.13
N THR A 219 2.85 21.82 14.17
CA THR A 219 3.68 21.97 12.97
C THR A 219 3.95 20.63 12.31
N SER A 220 4.34 19.61 13.08
CA SER A 220 4.54 18.24 12.59
C SER A 220 3.24 17.66 12.00
N ILE A 221 2.09 17.83 12.69
CA ILE A 221 0.78 17.39 12.19
C ILE A 221 0.43 18.10 10.87
N SER A 222 0.58 19.43 10.79
CA SER A 222 0.31 20.19 9.56
C SER A 222 1.21 19.76 8.39
N HIS A 223 2.50 19.55 8.65
CA HIS A 223 3.45 19.08 7.65
C HIS A 223 3.07 17.67 7.15
N ARG A 224 2.75 16.75 8.05
CA ARG A 224 2.29 15.40 7.70
C ARG A 224 1.01 15.44 6.87
N MET A 225 0.00 16.20 7.30
CA MET A 225 -1.23 16.38 6.52
C MET A 225 -0.91 16.92 5.12
N LYS A 226 0.05 17.84 4.99
CA LYS A 226 0.48 18.35 3.67
C LYS A 226 1.08 17.24 2.80
N ILE A 227 1.92 16.35 3.36
CA ILE A 227 2.46 15.18 2.64
C ILE A 227 1.33 14.24 2.21
N GLU A 228 0.42 13.90 3.12
CA GLU A 228 -0.69 12.96 2.84
C GLU A 228 -1.68 13.53 1.82
N ILE A 229 -2.07 14.81 1.95
CA ILE A 229 -2.90 15.52 0.96
C ILE A 229 -2.22 15.46 -0.40
N PHE A 230 -0.91 15.74 -0.45
CA PHE A 230 -0.15 15.71 -1.70
C PHE A 230 -0.14 14.31 -2.31
N GLY A 231 0.20 13.28 -1.52
CA GLY A 231 0.20 11.89 -1.96
C GLY A 231 -1.17 11.45 -2.49
N ASN A 232 -2.23 11.74 -1.75
CA ASN A 232 -3.60 11.37 -2.12
C ASN A 232 -4.09 12.11 -3.38
N ILE A 233 -3.76 13.40 -3.56
CA ILE A 233 -4.11 14.16 -4.77
C ILE A 233 -3.31 13.68 -5.97
N ALA A 234 -2.00 13.44 -5.81
CA ALA A 234 -1.14 12.96 -6.89
C ALA A 234 -1.59 11.57 -7.35
N PHE A 235 -1.83 10.67 -6.41
CA PHE A 235 -2.44 9.37 -6.66
C PHE A 235 -3.74 9.55 -7.44
N GLY A 236 -4.57 10.44 -6.94
CA GLY A 236 -5.81 10.73 -7.57
C GLY A 236 -5.74 11.20 -9.03
N LYS A 237 -4.86 12.16 -9.32
CA LYS A 237 -4.59 12.64 -10.68
C LYS A 237 -4.18 11.52 -11.62
N TYR A 238 -3.34 10.61 -11.14
CA TYR A 238 -2.85 9.49 -11.94
C TYR A 238 -4.01 8.60 -12.40
N PHE A 239 -4.91 8.24 -11.48
CA PHE A 239 -6.03 7.34 -11.79
C PHE A 239 -7.12 7.99 -12.63
N PHE A 240 -7.42 9.26 -12.39
CA PHE A 240 -8.37 10.02 -13.21
C PHE A 240 -7.74 10.59 -14.49
N LYS A 241 -6.50 10.22 -14.85
CA LYS A 241 -5.86 10.68 -16.10
C LYS A 241 -6.69 10.31 -17.34
N LYS A 242 -7.42 9.20 -17.30
CA LYS A 242 -8.36 8.79 -18.36
C LYS A 242 -9.72 9.50 -18.33
N ASP A 243 -10.05 10.16 -17.21
CA ASP A 243 -11.37 10.72 -16.92
C ASP A 243 -11.21 12.13 -16.31
N LYS A 244 -10.66 13.02 -17.14
CA LYS A 244 -10.12 14.32 -16.74
C LYS A 244 -11.19 15.28 -16.20
N SER A 245 -12.43 15.19 -16.70
CA SER A 245 -13.56 16.04 -16.30
C SER A 245 -13.91 15.89 -14.82
N HIS A 246 -13.88 14.66 -14.31
CA HIS A 246 -14.16 14.34 -12.92
C HIS A 246 -13.07 14.85 -11.98
N PHE A 247 -11.80 14.72 -12.37
CA PHE A 247 -10.69 15.26 -11.60
C PHE A 247 -10.75 16.79 -11.47
N ASP A 248 -10.98 17.49 -12.57
CA ASP A 248 -10.99 18.96 -12.59
C ASP A 248 -12.15 19.52 -11.75
N SER A 249 -13.32 18.89 -11.82
CA SER A 249 -14.49 19.25 -11.02
C SER A 249 -14.22 19.06 -9.52
N PHE A 250 -13.64 17.93 -9.13
CA PHE A 250 -13.22 17.69 -7.75
C PHE A 250 -12.14 18.68 -7.29
N TYR A 251 -11.12 18.95 -8.10
CA TYR A 251 -10.04 19.86 -7.72
C TYR A 251 -10.54 21.29 -7.57
N LYS A 252 -11.47 21.71 -8.44
CA LYS A 252 -12.20 22.99 -8.32
C LYS A 252 -13.02 23.04 -7.03
N ALA A 253 -13.72 21.96 -6.70
CA ALA A 253 -14.46 21.81 -5.45
C ALA A 253 -13.57 21.93 -4.20
N LEU A 254 -12.45 21.20 -4.21
CA LEU A 254 -11.44 21.22 -3.15
C LEU A 254 -10.85 22.63 -2.93
N ASN A 255 -10.55 23.35 -4.02
CA ASN A 255 -10.02 24.70 -3.94
C ASN A 255 -11.07 25.73 -3.49
N LYS A 256 -12.34 25.57 -3.91
CA LYS A 256 -13.45 26.37 -3.39
C LYS A 256 -13.61 26.17 -1.89
N MET A 257 -13.57 24.91 -1.43
CA MET A 257 -13.62 24.57 -0.01
C MET A 257 -12.46 25.21 0.75
N GLU A 258 -11.21 25.08 0.29
CA GLU A 258 -10.04 25.70 0.93
C GLU A 258 -10.23 27.23 1.09
N LYS A 259 -10.55 27.93 -0.01
CA LYS A 259 -10.81 29.38 0.01
C LYS A 259 -11.95 29.76 0.96
N PHE A 260 -12.97 28.93 1.05
CA PHE A 260 -14.08 29.16 1.97
C PHE A 260 -13.63 29.00 3.42
N LEU A 261 -12.90 27.93 3.74
CA LEU A 261 -12.37 27.65 5.08
C LEU A 261 -11.35 28.69 5.54
N GLU A 262 -10.59 29.28 4.63
CA GLU A 262 -9.66 30.38 4.90
C GLU A 262 -10.36 31.60 5.52
N LYS A 263 -11.62 31.87 5.16
CA LYS A 263 -12.41 33.02 5.68
C LYS A 263 -12.79 32.89 7.15
N PHE A 264 -12.77 31.70 7.74
CA PHE A 264 -13.17 31.50 9.14
C PHE A 264 -12.16 32.08 10.11
N LYS A 265 -12.59 32.94 11.03
CA LYS A 265 -11.72 33.34 12.15
C LYS A 265 -11.85 32.31 13.28
N VAL A 266 -10.74 31.69 13.66
CA VAL A 266 -10.70 30.79 14.83
C VAL A 266 -10.27 31.62 16.03
N ASN A 267 -11.22 31.93 16.91
CA ASN A 267 -10.96 32.63 18.16
C ASN A 267 -10.78 31.61 19.29
N ILE A 268 -9.58 31.53 19.86
CA ILE A 268 -9.32 30.68 21.02
C ILE A 268 -9.79 31.43 22.28
N LYS A 269 -10.97 31.06 22.79
CA LYS A 269 -11.52 31.61 24.03
C LYS A 269 -10.75 31.07 25.24
N LYS A 270 -9.70 31.79 25.66
CA LYS A 270 -8.77 31.46 26.76
C LYS A 270 -8.01 30.13 26.55
N PRO A 271 -6.80 29.95 27.11
CA PRO A 271 -6.13 28.66 27.07
C PRO A 271 -6.96 27.66 27.85
N PHE A 272 -7.69 26.80 27.13
CA PHE A 272 -8.36 25.66 27.75
C PHE A 272 -7.30 24.77 28.39
N VAL A 273 -7.31 24.69 29.72
CA VAL A 273 -6.41 23.79 30.46
C VAL A 273 -6.89 22.36 30.18
N TYR A 274 -6.21 21.69 29.25
CA TYR A 274 -6.51 20.30 28.93
C TYR A 274 -6.29 19.43 30.17
N LYS A 275 -7.35 18.78 30.65
CA LYS A 275 -7.19 17.67 31.58
C LYS A 275 -6.37 16.59 30.86
N LYS A 276 -5.25 16.16 31.42
CA LYS A 276 -4.31 15.16 30.84
C LYS A 276 -5.02 13.91 30.29
N LYS A 277 -6.13 13.50 30.92
CA LYS A 277 -6.98 12.38 30.51
C LYS A 277 -7.71 12.55 29.18
N ASN A 278 -7.87 13.79 28.69
CA ASN A 278 -8.55 14.13 27.44
C ASN A 278 -7.57 14.32 26.27
N VAL A 279 -6.26 14.23 26.52
CA VAL A 279 -5.26 14.28 25.44
C VAL A 279 -5.32 12.93 24.71
N PRO A 280 -5.50 12.94 23.38
CA PRO A 280 -5.49 11.71 22.60
C PRO A 280 -4.23 10.91 22.90
N LYS A 281 -4.41 9.63 23.26
CA LYS A 281 -3.27 8.73 23.37
C LYS A 281 -3.00 8.22 21.98
N PHE A 282 -1.89 8.63 21.40
CA PHE A 282 -1.37 7.98 20.20
C PHE A 282 -1.17 6.49 20.53
N PRO A 283 -1.54 5.58 19.62
CA PRO A 283 -1.21 4.18 19.81
C PRO A 283 0.30 4.07 19.95
N LYS A 284 0.76 3.23 20.87
CA LYS A 284 2.20 3.02 21.05
C LYS A 284 2.72 2.33 19.79
N VAL A 285 3.68 2.98 19.14
CA VAL A 285 4.33 2.45 17.94
C VAL A 285 5.53 1.63 18.39
N ASN A 286 5.55 0.34 18.05
CA ASN A 286 6.66 -0.55 18.36
C ASN A 286 7.78 -0.38 17.33
N LYS A 287 7.41 -0.42 16.04
CA LYS A 287 8.36 -0.31 14.93
C LYS A 287 7.83 0.62 13.85
N VAL A 288 8.76 1.28 13.17
CA VAL A 288 8.52 2.03 11.92
C VAL A 288 9.37 1.40 10.84
N ILE A 289 8.73 0.87 9.81
CA ILE A 289 9.38 0.26 8.66
C ILE A 289 9.26 1.26 7.50
N TRP A 290 10.40 1.76 7.05
CA TRP A 290 10.53 2.59 5.87
C TRP A 290 10.88 1.70 4.69
N VAL A 291 10.18 1.84 3.58
CA VAL A 291 10.51 1.12 2.35
C VAL A 291 10.76 2.14 1.25
N VAL A 292 11.93 2.06 0.63
CA VAL A 292 12.41 3.04 -0.35
C VAL A 292 12.66 2.34 -1.67
N ARG A 293 12.11 2.87 -2.77
CA ARG A 293 12.48 2.39 -4.11
C ARG A 293 13.88 2.92 -4.43
N HIS A 294 14.71 2.12 -5.08
CA HIS A 294 15.95 2.63 -5.68
C HIS A 294 15.69 3.87 -6.57
N SER A 295 16.73 4.69 -6.74
CA SER A 295 16.68 5.87 -7.61
C SER A 295 16.81 5.49 -9.09
N GLU A 296 16.88 6.48 -9.97
CA GLU A 296 16.99 6.26 -11.41
C GLU A 296 18.21 5.40 -11.79
N ARG A 297 17.99 4.43 -12.68
CA ARG A 297 19.02 3.51 -13.16
C ARG A 297 19.73 4.12 -14.36
N LEU A 298 20.96 3.68 -14.63
CA LEU A 298 21.71 4.07 -15.82
C LEU A 298 20.95 3.72 -17.11
N ASP A 299 20.32 2.55 -17.15
CA ASP A 299 19.53 2.06 -18.30
C ASP A 299 18.14 2.68 -18.44
N ASN A 300 17.82 3.70 -17.63
CA ASN A 300 16.72 4.61 -17.94
C ASN A 300 17.10 5.58 -19.07
N ASP A 301 18.39 5.75 -19.37
CA ASP A 301 18.88 6.39 -20.58
C ASP A 301 18.91 5.37 -21.74
N GLU A 302 18.22 5.69 -22.83
CA GLU A 302 18.03 4.78 -23.96
C GLU A 302 19.35 4.50 -24.71
N GLU A 303 20.26 5.46 -24.77
CA GLU A 303 21.57 5.31 -25.39
C GLU A 303 22.44 4.34 -24.59
N GLU A 304 22.48 4.52 -23.26
CA GLU A 304 23.20 3.61 -22.35
C GLU A 304 22.61 2.20 -22.36
N LYS A 305 21.28 2.11 -22.42
CA LYS A 305 20.57 0.83 -22.53
C LYS A 305 20.93 0.10 -23.83
N ASN A 306 20.79 0.77 -24.98
CA ASN A 306 21.09 0.16 -26.29
C ASN A 306 22.55 -0.26 -26.40
N LYS A 307 23.47 0.57 -25.88
CA LYS A 307 24.89 0.23 -25.80
C LYS A 307 25.13 -1.02 -24.95
N ALA A 308 24.52 -1.09 -23.78
CA ALA A 308 24.68 -2.24 -22.89
C ALA A 308 24.08 -3.52 -23.48
N GLU A 309 22.93 -3.42 -24.16
CA GLU A 309 22.33 -4.55 -24.88
C GLU A 309 23.27 -5.08 -25.97
N GLY A 310 23.93 -4.20 -26.73
CA GLY A 310 24.96 -4.57 -27.70
C GLY A 310 26.19 -5.24 -27.05
N ASP A 311 26.63 -4.73 -25.90
CA ASP A 311 27.78 -5.25 -25.14
C ASP A 311 27.42 -6.46 -24.23
N ALA A 312 26.14 -6.85 -24.17
CA ALA A 312 25.55 -7.79 -23.22
C ALA A 312 25.86 -7.48 -21.73
N CYS A 313 26.30 -6.26 -21.41
CA CYS A 313 26.63 -5.80 -20.06
C CYS A 313 26.68 -4.26 -19.98
N PHE A 314 26.49 -3.69 -18.79
CA PHE A 314 26.84 -2.29 -18.54
C PHE A 314 28.30 -2.19 -18.17
N ASN A 315 29.05 -1.33 -18.87
CA ASN A 315 30.41 -0.93 -18.47
C ASN A 315 30.34 0.43 -17.77
N TYR A 316 30.48 0.44 -16.44
CA TYR A 316 30.38 1.66 -15.64
C TYR A 316 31.55 1.77 -14.66
N ASN A 317 32.30 2.88 -14.74
CA ASN A 317 33.51 3.12 -13.94
C ASN A 317 34.52 1.94 -13.95
N GLY A 318 34.69 1.30 -15.10
CA GLY A 318 35.61 0.16 -15.26
C GLY A 318 35.11 -1.17 -14.70
N ARG A 319 33.85 -1.23 -14.21
CA ARG A 319 33.20 -2.48 -13.77
C ARG A 319 32.11 -2.89 -14.77
N LYS A 320 31.97 -4.20 -14.95
CA LYS A 320 30.93 -4.84 -15.77
C LYS A 320 29.75 -5.24 -14.90
N PHE A 321 28.54 -4.92 -15.34
CA PHE A 321 27.30 -5.31 -14.68
C PHE A 321 26.40 -6.09 -15.65
N MET A 322 25.66 -7.05 -15.13
CA MET A 322 24.62 -7.74 -15.88
C MET A 322 23.50 -6.77 -16.29
N LEU A 323 22.79 -7.08 -17.38
CA LEU A 323 21.74 -6.20 -17.94
C LEU A 323 20.57 -5.93 -16.97
N ASP A 324 20.29 -6.84 -16.05
CA ASP A 324 19.28 -6.66 -15.01
C ASP A 324 19.82 -5.92 -13.76
N ASN A 325 21.13 -5.73 -13.67
CA ASN A 325 21.85 -5.17 -12.53
C ASN A 325 22.50 -3.80 -12.80
N SER A 326 21.84 -2.96 -13.60
CA SER A 326 22.28 -1.59 -13.87
C SER A 326 22.54 -0.80 -12.55
N PRO A 327 23.64 -0.03 -12.47
CA PRO A 327 23.88 0.96 -11.41
C PRO A 327 22.92 2.16 -11.56
N LEU A 328 23.03 3.15 -10.65
CA LEU A 328 22.34 4.43 -10.74
C LEU A 328 22.92 5.34 -11.84
N SER A 329 22.04 6.07 -12.52
CA SER A 329 22.45 7.22 -13.35
C SER A 329 22.94 8.37 -12.45
N ASP A 330 23.59 9.38 -13.03
CA ASP A 330 24.00 10.57 -12.29
C ASP A 330 22.80 11.36 -11.73
N GLU A 331 21.68 11.42 -12.46
CA GLU A 331 20.41 11.94 -11.96
C GLU A 331 19.85 11.05 -10.83
N GLY A 332 20.00 9.73 -10.95
CA GLY A 332 19.67 8.76 -9.91
C GLY A 332 20.45 8.98 -8.62
N LYS A 333 21.76 9.22 -8.70
CA LYS A 333 22.60 9.56 -7.55
C LYS A 333 22.20 10.88 -6.91
N LEU A 334 21.87 11.90 -7.72
CA LEU A 334 21.37 13.17 -7.21
C LEU A 334 20.05 12.98 -6.45
N LYS A 335 19.08 12.27 -7.03
CA LYS A 335 17.81 11.90 -6.37
C LYS A 335 18.06 11.12 -5.08
N ALA A 336 18.94 10.12 -5.09
CA ALA A 336 19.29 9.32 -3.93
C ALA A 336 19.91 10.17 -2.80
N SER A 337 20.79 11.13 -3.14
CA SER A 337 21.41 12.02 -2.16
C SER A 337 20.40 12.88 -1.39
N ARG A 338 19.24 13.16 -1.97
CA ARG A 338 18.15 13.91 -1.30
C ARG A 338 17.46 13.07 -0.22
N LEU A 339 17.50 11.74 -0.28
CA LEU A 339 16.99 10.86 0.78
C LEU A 339 17.73 11.10 2.10
N ASN A 340 19.02 11.46 2.07
CA ASN A 340 19.77 11.73 3.29
C ASN A 340 19.13 12.86 4.13
N LYS A 341 18.50 13.86 3.50
CA LYS A 341 17.80 14.93 4.23
C LYS A 341 16.62 14.40 5.05
N VAL A 342 15.96 13.34 4.58
CA VAL A 342 14.85 12.68 5.27
C VAL A 342 15.37 11.83 6.42
N PHE A 343 16.40 11.03 6.15
CA PHE A 343 16.87 9.97 7.05
C PHE A 343 17.98 10.37 8.02
N ALA A 344 18.67 11.50 7.82
CA ALA A 344 19.79 11.93 8.66
C ALA A 344 19.43 12.02 10.16
N ASN A 345 18.19 12.40 10.47
CA ASN A 345 17.68 12.56 11.83
C ASN A 345 16.72 11.42 12.24
N ILE A 346 16.69 10.30 11.51
CA ILE A 346 15.92 9.11 11.88
C ILE A 346 16.89 8.13 12.57
N PRO A 347 16.58 7.63 13.79
CA PRO A 347 17.43 6.67 14.48
C PRO A 347 17.22 5.26 13.89
N ILE A 348 17.74 5.04 12.68
CA ILE A 348 17.67 3.75 11.99
C ILE A 348 18.43 2.70 12.81
N LYS A 349 17.72 1.65 13.20
CA LYS A 349 18.26 0.49 13.92
C LYS A 349 18.87 -0.51 12.93
N GLU A 350 18.16 -0.78 11.84
CA GLU A 350 18.56 -1.75 10.82
C GLU A 350 18.22 -1.26 9.42
N ILE A 351 19.03 -1.65 8.44
CA ILE A 351 18.76 -1.42 7.03
C ILE A 351 18.98 -2.70 6.24
N PHE A 352 17.94 -3.13 5.53
CA PHE A 352 17.92 -4.30 4.64
C PHE A 352 17.83 -3.83 3.20
N VAL A 353 18.64 -4.38 2.32
CA VAL A 353 18.80 -3.87 0.97
C VAL A 353 18.81 -5.04 0.00
N SER A 354 18.07 -4.90 -1.10
CA SER A 354 18.20 -5.85 -2.19
C SER A 354 19.65 -5.88 -2.69
N PRO A 355 20.24 -7.04 -3.01
CA PRO A 355 21.64 -7.14 -3.43
C PRO A 355 21.94 -6.52 -4.81
N TYR A 356 20.96 -5.95 -5.50
CA TYR A 356 21.17 -5.22 -6.75
C TYR A 356 21.97 -3.92 -6.52
N GLU A 357 22.79 -3.55 -7.48
CA GLU A 357 23.72 -2.42 -7.42
C GLU A 357 22.97 -1.10 -7.12
N ARG A 358 21.91 -0.81 -7.90
CA ARG A 358 21.06 0.38 -7.73
C ARG A 358 20.46 0.54 -6.34
N THR A 359 20.11 -0.56 -5.65
CA THR A 359 19.54 -0.52 -4.30
C THR A 359 20.63 -0.30 -3.26
N ILE A 360 21.82 -0.87 -3.46
CA ILE A 360 23.01 -0.64 -2.63
C ILE A 360 23.44 0.83 -2.73
N GLU A 361 23.66 1.35 -3.94
CA GLU A 361 24.05 2.74 -4.15
C GLU A 361 23.04 3.72 -3.54
N THR A 362 21.73 3.49 -3.75
CA THR A 362 20.67 4.31 -3.13
C THR A 362 20.80 4.32 -1.61
N SER A 363 21.11 3.17 -1.00
CA SER A 363 21.28 3.04 0.45
C SER A 363 22.52 3.77 0.97
N LEU A 364 23.63 3.72 0.22
CA LEU A 364 24.86 4.45 0.57
C LEU A 364 24.62 5.97 0.59
N TYR A 365 23.85 6.51 -0.37
CA TYR A 365 23.45 7.92 -0.35
C TYR A 365 22.47 8.23 0.78
N LEU A 366 21.48 7.37 1.02
CA LEU A 366 20.50 7.53 2.11
C LEU A 366 21.20 7.66 3.47
N LEU A 367 22.18 6.80 3.74
CA LEU A 367 22.99 6.82 4.97
C LEU A 367 24.03 7.95 5.00
N GLY A 368 24.24 8.64 3.89
CA GLY A 368 25.23 9.70 3.76
C GLY A 368 26.68 9.20 3.72
N TYR A 369 26.88 7.90 3.42
CA TYR A 369 28.19 7.33 3.11
C TYR A 369 28.68 7.83 1.76
N ASN A 370 27.79 7.97 0.79
CA ASN A 370 28.07 8.68 -0.45
C ASN A 370 27.40 10.05 -0.42
N LYS A 371 28.12 11.07 -0.89
CA LYS A 371 27.64 12.45 -1.05
C LYS A 371 28.00 12.97 -2.43
N ILE A 372 27.18 13.89 -2.93
CA ILE A 372 27.50 14.64 -4.15
C ILE A 372 28.37 15.84 -3.77
N GLU A 373 29.51 16.00 -4.45
CA GLU A 373 30.33 17.20 -4.35
C GLU A 373 29.54 18.38 -4.95
N LYS A 374 29.19 19.38 -4.13
CA LYS A 374 28.24 20.43 -4.52
C LYS A 374 28.65 21.15 -5.81
N ASP A 375 29.94 21.44 -5.96
CA ASP A 375 30.50 22.18 -7.10
C ASP A 375 30.69 21.29 -8.34
N SER A 376 30.42 19.98 -8.23
CA SER A 376 30.54 19.04 -9.34
C SER A 376 29.28 18.90 -10.19
N ILE A 377 28.14 19.45 -9.76
CA ILE A 377 26.88 19.31 -10.49
C ILE A 377 26.95 20.17 -11.75
N LYS A 378 27.17 19.52 -12.89
CA LYS A 378 27.22 20.15 -14.21
C LYS A 378 26.09 19.61 -15.08
N LYS A 379 25.50 20.48 -15.90
CA LYS A 379 24.61 20.07 -16.99
C LYS A 379 25.37 20.15 -18.29
N GLU A 380 25.54 19.01 -18.95
CA GLU A 380 26.21 18.88 -20.23
C GLU A 380 25.26 18.16 -21.19
N ASN A 381 24.90 18.78 -22.32
CA ASN A 381 23.99 18.20 -23.31
C ASN A 381 22.66 17.69 -22.72
N ASN A 382 22.04 18.48 -21.82
CA ASN A 382 20.85 18.10 -21.06
C ASN A 382 20.99 16.90 -20.10
N LYS A 383 22.17 16.26 -20.02
CA LYS A 383 22.48 15.23 -19.03
C LYS A 383 23.14 15.88 -17.81
N ILE A 384 22.81 15.40 -16.61
CA ILE A 384 23.42 15.83 -15.36
C ILE A 384 24.65 14.95 -15.11
N LYS A 385 25.78 15.57 -14.80
CA LYS A 385 26.97 14.88 -14.32
C LYS A 385 27.25 15.25 -12.86
N VAL A 386 27.61 14.25 -12.06
CA VAL A 386 27.91 14.45 -10.63
C VAL A 386 29.16 13.68 -10.22
N LYS A 387 29.96 14.27 -9.33
CA LYS A 387 31.07 13.60 -8.67
C LYS A 387 30.67 13.15 -7.27
N THR A 388 30.91 11.87 -6.99
CA THR A 388 30.61 11.23 -5.72
C THR A 388 31.83 11.28 -4.81
N ILE A 389 31.62 11.68 -3.56
CA ILE A 389 32.60 11.58 -2.47
C ILE A 389 32.10 10.53 -1.49
N SER A 390 32.91 9.49 -1.25
CA SER A 390 32.64 8.48 -0.24
C SER A 390 33.29 8.84 1.08
N LYS A 391 32.50 8.81 2.15
CA LYS A 391 32.96 9.03 3.52
C LYS A 391 33.57 7.74 4.07
N GLU A 392 34.57 7.87 4.93
CA GLU A 392 35.01 6.76 5.76
C GLU A 392 33.90 6.32 6.73
N ILE A 393 33.71 5.00 6.81
CA ILE A 393 32.68 4.36 7.63
C ILE A 393 33.35 3.88 8.91
N LYS A 394 32.85 4.35 10.05
CA LYS A 394 33.36 3.99 11.37
C LYS A 394 32.80 2.64 11.82
N ASN A 395 33.48 1.96 12.74
CA ASN A 395 33.04 0.66 13.26
C ASN A 395 31.61 0.66 13.86
N ASN A 396 31.19 1.79 14.43
CA ASN A 396 29.85 1.96 15.03
C ASN A 396 28.80 2.46 14.04
N ASP A 397 29.16 2.68 12.78
CA ASP A 397 28.21 3.13 11.77
C ASP A 397 27.29 1.96 11.34
N LEU A 398 26.07 2.29 10.94
CA LEU A 398 25.05 1.31 10.56
C LEU A 398 25.41 0.55 9.26
N LYS A 399 25.84 -0.70 9.38
CA LYS A 399 26.16 -1.52 8.21
C LYS A 399 24.90 -2.03 7.47
N ILE A 400 24.99 -2.11 6.15
CA ILE A 400 23.92 -2.55 5.24
C ILE A 400 23.81 -4.08 5.20
N LYS A 401 22.62 -4.61 5.46
CA LYS A 401 22.32 -6.04 5.38
C LYS A 401 21.73 -6.38 4.01
N LEU A 402 22.39 -7.24 3.24
CA LEU A 402 21.88 -7.66 1.92
C LEU A 402 20.84 -8.77 2.09
N GLU A 403 19.64 -8.57 1.57
CA GLU A 403 18.51 -9.49 1.71
C GLU A 403 17.93 -9.84 0.32
N PRO A 404 18.30 -11.00 -0.25
CA PRO A 404 17.74 -11.53 -1.50
C PRO A 404 16.21 -11.62 -1.51
N GLY A 405 15.55 -11.73 -0.35
CA GLY A 405 14.10 -11.69 -0.25
C GLY A 405 13.46 -10.40 -0.77
N PHE A 406 14.24 -9.34 -0.99
CA PHE A 406 13.78 -8.04 -1.52
C PHE A 406 14.25 -7.74 -2.96
N ILE A 407 14.71 -8.73 -3.72
CA ILE A 407 14.99 -8.55 -5.15
C ILE A 407 13.75 -8.23 -5.99
N GLU A 408 13.99 -7.63 -7.16
CA GLU A 408 12.97 -7.32 -8.15
C GLU A 408 12.24 -8.60 -8.60
N LYS A 409 11.10 -8.43 -9.27
CA LYS A 409 10.35 -9.55 -9.86
C LYS A 409 11.28 -10.46 -10.68
N LEU A 410 11.34 -11.73 -10.32
CA LEU A 410 12.25 -12.72 -10.90
C LEU A 410 11.92 -13.04 -12.37
N SER A 411 10.67 -12.88 -12.78
CA SER A 411 10.27 -13.05 -14.18
C SER A 411 10.84 -11.96 -15.10
N GLN A 412 11.42 -10.89 -14.54
CA GLN A 412 12.10 -9.83 -15.30
C GLN A 412 13.63 -10.00 -15.26
N CYS A 413 14.12 -10.94 -14.47
CA CYS A 413 15.52 -11.37 -14.52
C CYS A 413 15.67 -12.28 -15.75
N GLY A 414 16.85 -12.30 -16.37
CA GLY A 414 17.13 -13.12 -17.54
C GLY A 414 16.86 -14.62 -17.31
N GLU A 415 16.88 -15.40 -18.39
CA GLU A 415 16.55 -16.84 -18.35
C GLU A 415 17.43 -17.61 -17.34
N ASN A 416 18.69 -17.21 -17.15
CA ASN A 416 19.71 -18.08 -16.56
C ASN A 416 20.07 -17.84 -15.08
N SER A 417 19.78 -16.68 -14.47
CA SER A 417 19.95 -16.43 -13.02
C SER A 417 19.63 -14.98 -12.64
N THR A 418 19.60 -14.69 -11.35
CA THR A 418 19.64 -13.31 -10.83
C THR A 418 21.03 -12.69 -11.02
N GLY A 419 21.12 -11.52 -11.68
CA GLY A 419 22.40 -10.91 -12.06
C GLY A 419 23.16 -10.14 -10.96
N TYR A 420 22.79 -10.30 -9.68
CA TYR A 420 23.50 -9.64 -8.58
C TYR A 420 24.68 -10.49 -8.06
N GLU A 421 25.65 -9.83 -7.43
CA GLU A 421 26.84 -10.47 -6.87
C GLU A 421 26.66 -10.81 -5.37
N GLU A 422 27.49 -11.73 -4.87
CA GLU A 422 27.53 -12.06 -3.45
C GLU A 422 28.11 -10.92 -2.59
N CYS A 423 27.76 -10.87 -1.31
CA CYS A 423 28.16 -9.76 -0.42
C CYS A 423 29.68 -9.50 -0.42
N LYS A 424 30.49 -10.56 -0.40
CA LYS A 424 31.96 -10.43 -0.38
C LYS A 424 32.51 -9.75 -1.62
N GLU A 425 31.91 -10.00 -2.79
CA GLU A 425 32.28 -9.38 -4.05
C GLU A 425 31.82 -7.92 -4.07
N LEU A 426 30.56 -7.66 -3.69
CA LEU A 426 30.04 -6.30 -3.57
C LEU A 426 30.84 -5.44 -2.58
N ALA A 427 31.33 -6.02 -1.49
CA ALA A 427 32.12 -5.32 -0.47
C ALA A 427 33.50 -4.86 -0.97
N LYS A 428 34.00 -5.41 -2.09
CA LYS A 428 35.24 -4.91 -2.74
C LYS A 428 35.04 -3.51 -3.31
N HIS A 429 33.81 -3.16 -3.67
CA HIS A 429 33.47 -1.90 -4.34
C HIS A 429 32.62 -0.97 -3.45
N HIS A 430 31.88 -1.54 -2.50
CA HIS A 430 30.99 -0.80 -1.60
C HIS A 430 31.44 -0.94 -0.15
N LYS A 431 31.85 0.17 0.45
CA LYS A 431 32.09 0.22 1.90
C LYS A 431 30.76 0.20 2.65
N GLY A 432 30.75 -0.42 3.82
CA GLY A 432 29.61 -0.35 4.75
C GLY A 432 28.61 -1.50 4.63
N LEU A 433 28.92 -2.54 3.86
CA LEU A 433 28.13 -3.77 3.84
C LEU A 433 28.41 -4.62 5.09
N ASN A 434 27.39 -5.31 5.58
CA ASN A 434 27.48 -6.30 6.64
C ASN A 434 27.48 -7.71 6.03
N CYS A 435 28.65 -8.22 5.66
CA CYS A 435 28.75 -9.58 5.12
C CYS A 435 28.74 -10.69 6.18
N GLU A 436 28.64 -10.34 7.46
CA GLU A 436 28.37 -11.30 8.55
C GLU A 436 26.87 -11.55 8.73
N TYR A 437 26.01 -10.70 8.13
CA TYR A 437 24.57 -10.92 8.13
C TYR A 437 24.23 -12.20 7.36
N LYS A 438 23.52 -13.11 8.03
CA LYS A 438 22.92 -14.29 7.40
C LYS A 438 21.55 -13.90 6.85
N PRO A 439 21.35 -13.88 5.53
CA PRO A 439 20.08 -13.46 4.97
C PRO A 439 18.96 -14.46 5.27
N ILE A 440 17.73 -13.95 5.36
CA ILE A 440 16.52 -14.78 5.52
C ILE A 440 16.31 -15.64 4.28
N PHE A 441 16.62 -15.09 3.11
CA PHE A 441 16.61 -15.78 1.83
C PHE A 441 18.03 -15.90 1.30
N THR A 442 18.43 -17.11 0.94
CA THR A 442 19.58 -17.31 0.06
C THR A 442 19.18 -16.98 -1.38
N ARG A 443 20.16 -16.90 -2.29
CA ARG A 443 19.93 -16.71 -3.72
C ARG A 443 19.01 -17.81 -4.27
N GLU A 444 19.32 -19.06 -3.96
CA GLU A 444 18.59 -20.24 -4.43
C GLU A 444 17.15 -20.23 -3.92
N LYS A 445 16.96 -19.86 -2.64
CA LYS A 445 15.62 -19.75 -2.06
C LYS A 445 14.82 -18.66 -2.73
N ALA A 446 15.42 -17.49 -3.02
CA ALA A 446 14.76 -16.44 -3.77
C ALA A 446 14.36 -16.95 -5.17
N GLU A 447 15.29 -17.57 -5.90
CA GLU A 447 15.08 -18.10 -7.25
C GLU A 447 14.00 -19.19 -7.31
N SER A 448 13.79 -19.98 -6.25
CA SER A 448 12.67 -20.94 -6.18
C SER A 448 11.28 -20.31 -6.29
N PHE A 449 11.17 -18.97 -6.14
CA PHE A 449 9.92 -18.25 -6.37
C PHE A 449 9.71 -17.88 -7.84
N LYS A 450 10.69 -18.05 -8.73
CA LYS A 450 10.61 -17.65 -10.16
C LYS A 450 9.36 -18.21 -10.84
N GLU A 451 9.08 -19.50 -10.68
CA GLU A 451 7.88 -20.14 -11.24
C GLU A 451 6.57 -19.60 -10.66
N LYS A 452 6.55 -19.32 -9.34
CA LYS A 452 5.38 -18.74 -8.66
C LYS A 452 5.14 -17.30 -9.10
N GLU A 453 6.20 -16.55 -9.37
CA GLU A 453 6.18 -15.16 -9.83
C GLU A 453 5.78 -15.01 -11.31
N ASN A 454 5.90 -16.07 -12.12
CA ASN A 454 5.49 -16.06 -13.53
C ASN A 454 3.97 -15.94 -13.72
N ARG A 455 3.16 -16.22 -12.70
CA ARG A 455 1.70 -16.39 -12.86
C ARG A 455 0.84 -15.12 -12.79
N ARG A 456 1.38 -13.91 -12.55
CA ARG A 456 0.67 -12.60 -12.63
C ARG A 456 1.64 -11.44 -12.41
N TRP A 457 1.51 -10.36 -13.17
CA TRP A 457 2.50 -9.28 -13.19
C TRP A 457 2.51 -8.39 -11.94
N ASP A 458 1.35 -8.13 -11.35
CA ASP A 458 1.14 -7.11 -10.31
C ASP A 458 1.21 -7.63 -8.87
N ILE A 459 1.12 -8.95 -8.67
CA ILE A 459 1.12 -9.60 -7.35
C ILE A 459 2.16 -10.71 -7.19
N ALA A 460 3.04 -10.86 -8.19
CA ALA A 460 4.02 -11.93 -8.26
C ALA A 460 4.80 -12.08 -6.95
N CYS A 461 5.31 -10.98 -6.40
CA CYS A 461 6.21 -11.02 -5.26
C CYS A 461 5.50 -11.29 -3.92
N ILE A 462 4.16 -11.27 -3.84
CA ILE A 462 3.43 -11.38 -2.57
C ILE A 462 3.81 -12.64 -1.76
N PRO A 463 3.87 -13.86 -2.33
CA PRO A 463 4.23 -15.05 -1.57
C PRO A 463 5.62 -14.94 -0.92
N ARG A 464 6.63 -14.50 -1.69
CA ARG A 464 7.99 -14.28 -1.20
C ARG A 464 8.04 -13.19 -0.13
N LEU A 465 7.35 -12.08 -0.37
CA LEU A 465 7.31 -10.94 0.54
C LEU A 465 6.62 -11.28 1.86
N LYS A 466 5.53 -12.03 1.81
CA LYS A 466 4.84 -12.52 3.00
C LYS A 466 5.78 -13.33 3.88
N GLU A 467 6.56 -14.22 3.28
CA GLU A 467 7.50 -15.06 4.00
C GLU A 467 8.65 -14.25 4.60
N VAL A 468 9.37 -13.44 3.81
CA VAL A 468 10.50 -12.63 4.30
C VAL A 468 10.06 -11.62 5.36
N PHE A 469 8.92 -10.94 5.19
CA PHE A 469 8.40 -10.00 6.20
C PHE A 469 8.01 -10.72 7.49
N THR A 470 7.37 -11.89 7.39
CA THR A 470 6.99 -12.66 8.58
C THR A 470 8.22 -13.05 9.38
N GLN A 471 9.27 -13.53 8.72
CA GLN A 471 10.53 -13.89 9.39
C GLN A 471 11.25 -12.66 9.95
N LEU A 472 11.32 -11.55 9.20
CA LEU A 472 11.92 -10.30 9.66
C LEU A 472 11.21 -9.76 10.93
N LEU A 473 9.88 -9.81 10.98
CA LEU A 473 9.09 -9.42 12.15
C LEU A 473 9.18 -10.41 13.31
N LYS A 474 9.50 -11.68 13.05
CA LYS A 474 9.78 -12.70 14.07
C LYS A 474 11.16 -12.48 14.70
N ASN A 475 12.20 -12.37 13.90
CA ASN A 475 13.59 -12.26 14.36
C ASN A 475 13.83 -10.96 15.16
N ASN A 476 13.15 -9.87 14.78
CA ASN A 476 13.26 -8.58 15.46
C ASN A 476 12.37 -8.44 16.70
N ALA A 477 11.70 -9.50 17.16
CA ALA A 477 10.95 -9.47 18.42
C ALA A 477 11.85 -9.63 19.66
N GLU A 478 13.10 -10.08 19.48
CA GLU A 478 14.06 -10.18 20.57
C GLU A 478 14.51 -8.78 20.99
N LYS A 479 14.11 -8.38 22.20
CA LYS A 479 14.22 -7.02 22.75
C LYS A 479 15.67 -6.54 22.81
N THR A 480 16.16 -5.94 21.74
CA THR A 480 17.38 -5.14 21.81
C THR A 480 17.06 -3.90 22.64
N LYS A 481 17.78 -3.67 23.73
CA LYS A 481 17.65 -2.42 24.51
C LYS A 481 17.93 -1.25 23.56
N LEU A 482 16.92 -0.44 23.26
CA LEU A 482 17.06 0.79 22.49
C LEU A 482 18.14 1.67 23.14
N ILE A 483 19.23 1.92 22.40
CA ILE A 483 20.27 2.85 22.82
C ILE A 483 19.64 4.24 22.80
N LYS A 484 19.40 4.82 23.98
CA LYS A 484 18.86 6.17 24.10
C LYS A 484 19.86 7.16 23.51
N LYS A 485 19.63 7.66 22.28
CA LYS A 485 20.40 8.79 21.74
C LYS A 485 20.19 10.02 22.62
N SER A 486 21.27 10.79 22.82
CA SER A 486 21.27 12.04 23.56
C SER A 486 20.30 13.05 22.93
N LYS A 487 19.41 13.60 23.76
CA LYS A 487 18.30 14.54 23.47
C LYS A 487 18.73 15.87 22.83
N LYS A 488 19.29 15.90 21.62
CA LYS A 488 19.22 17.14 20.82
C LYS A 488 17.90 17.13 20.05
N GLU A 489 17.00 18.02 20.48
CA GLU A 489 15.57 18.12 20.17
C GLU A 489 15.25 18.57 18.73
N GLU A 490 15.97 18.12 17.72
CA GLU A 490 15.50 18.32 16.35
C GLU A 490 14.44 17.28 16.03
N THR A 491 13.18 17.68 16.17
CA THR A 491 12.04 16.89 15.73
C THR A 491 12.14 16.70 14.22
N ASN A 492 12.30 15.46 13.78
CA ASN A 492 12.25 15.13 12.35
C ASN A 492 10.79 15.27 11.87
N GLU A 493 10.57 16.09 10.83
CA GLU A 493 9.23 16.36 10.27
C GLU A 493 8.55 15.12 9.66
N TRP A 494 9.32 14.06 9.38
CA TRP A 494 8.83 12.77 8.87
C TRP A 494 8.34 11.82 9.97
N LEU A 495 8.60 12.15 11.24
CA LEU A 495 8.15 11.38 12.40
C LEU A 495 6.85 11.95 12.96
N SER A 496 5.93 11.05 13.28
CA SER A 496 4.71 11.37 14.03
C SER A 496 4.98 11.24 15.53
N PRO A 497 4.21 11.95 16.39
CA PRO A 497 4.36 11.82 17.84
C PRO A 497 4.28 10.36 18.31
N GLY A 498 5.28 9.94 19.08
CA GLY A 498 5.42 8.59 19.62
C GLY A 498 6.34 7.69 18.80
N GLU A 499 6.57 8.00 17.52
CA GLU A 499 7.47 7.22 16.66
C GLU A 499 8.94 7.49 16.97
N GLU A 500 9.29 8.63 17.56
CA GLU A 500 10.66 8.97 17.92
C GLU A 500 11.32 7.98 18.90
N ASN A 501 10.51 7.15 19.57
CA ASN A 501 10.95 6.11 20.49
C ASN A 501 10.77 4.70 19.92
N ALA A 502 10.29 4.55 18.68
CA ALA A 502 10.08 3.27 18.04
C ALA A 502 11.39 2.74 17.42
N GLU A 503 11.44 1.45 17.13
CA GLU A 503 12.53 0.90 16.32
C GLU A 503 12.33 1.26 14.85
N HIS A 504 13.33 1.87 14.21
CA HIS A 504 13.24 2.20 12.79
C HIS A 504 14.02 1.20 11.95
N ILE A 505 13.34 0.56 11.00
CA ILE A 505 13.92 -0.34 10.01
C ILE A 505 13.79 0.33 8.65
N VAL A 506 14.84 0.31 7.84
CA VAL A 506 14.80 0.75 6.44
C VAL A 506 14.93 -0.46 5.53
N ILE A 507 14.12 -0.52 4.49
CA ILE A 507 14.20 -1.51 3.42
C ILE A 507 14.39 -0.74 2.11
N VAL A 508 15.45 -1.03 1.35
CA VAL A 508 15.67 -0.44 0.02
C VAL A 508 15.51 -1.51 -1.04
N SER A 509 14.54 -1.33 -1.92
CA SER A 509 14.08 -2.35 -2.86
C SER A 509 13.58 -1.73 -4.18
N HIS A 510 12.70 -2.44 -4.88
CA HIS A 510 12.30 -2.16 -6.26
C HIS A 510 10.82 -1.83 -6.37
N GLY A 511 10.40 -1.43 -7.57
CA GLY A 511 9.03 -0.99 -7.83
C GLY A 511 8.02 -2.10 -7.52
N MET A 512 8.21 -3.29 -8.10
CA MET A 512 7.23 -4.37 -7.94
C MET A 512 7.16 -4.92 -6.53
N VAL A 513 8.29 -4.91 -5.81
CA VAL A 513 8.33 -5.29 -4.40
C VAL A 513 7.46 -4.34 -3.56
N ILE A 514 7.63 -3.03 -3.75
CA ILE A 514 6.87 -2.03 -3.01
C ILE A 514 5.39 -2.08 -3.38
N SER A 515 5.06 -2.21 -4.67
CA SER A 515 3.67 -2.37 -5.12
C SER A 515 3.02 -3.62 -4.52
N SER A 516 3.75 -4.74 -4.45
CA SER A 516 3.27 -5.99 -3.84
C SER A 516 3.08 -5.86 -2.32
N LEU A 517 3.95 -5.11 -1.64
CA LEU A 517 3.75 -4.78 -0.21
C LEU A 517 2.54 -3.89 0.01
N GLU A 518 2.34 -2.89 -0.83
CA GLU A 518 1.15 -2.03 -0.77
C GLU A 518 -0.12 -2.86 -0.98
N GLN A 519 -0.09 -3.80 -1.93
CA GLN A 519 -1.20 -4.72 -2.18
C GLN A 519 -1.45 -5.64 -0.99
N MET A 520 -0.39 -6.18 -0.37
CA MET A 520 -0.48 -7.03 0.81
C MET A 520 -1.08 -6.29 2.02
N LEU A 521 -0.72 -5.02 2.21
CA LEU A 521 -1.10 -4.25 3.40
C LEU A 521 -2.42 -3.49 3.26
N SER A 522 -2.78 -3.10 2.04
CA SER A 522 -3.94 -2.23 1.78
C SER A 522 -4.92 -2.77 0.74
N GLY A 523 -4.57 -3.87 0.05
CA GLY A 523 -5.34 -4.38 -1.06
C GLY A 523 -5.25 -3.53 -2.35
N ARG A 524 -4.29 -2.59 -2.41
CA ARG A 524 -4.11 -1.62 -3.51
C ARG A 524 -2.82 -1.89 -4.28
N TYR A 525 -2.88 -1.67 -5.58
CA TYR A 525 -1.72 -1.72 -6.46
C TYR A 525 -1.45 -0.33 -7.02
N THR A 526 -0.18 0.07 -7.03
CA THR A 526 0.24 1.42 -7.43
C THR A 526 1.54 1.37 -8.20
N ASN A 527 1.72 2.32 -9.11
CA ASN A 527 3.04 2.58 -9.69
C ASN A 527 3.90 3.30 -8.65
N VAL A 528 5.09 2.76 -8.40
CA VAL A 528 5.99 3.25 -7.35
C VAL A 528 7.06 4.12 -8.01
N PRO A 529 7.11 5.44 -7.82
CA PRO A 529 8.14 6.29 -8.43
C PRO A 529 9.54 5.99 -7.90
N GLN A 530 10.58 6.29 -8.68
CA GLN A 530 11.98 6.19 -8.26
C GLN A 530 12.24 7.05 -7.01
N ALA A 531 13.11 6.57 -6.12
CA ALA A 531 13.41 7.21 -4.84
C ALA A 531 12.19 7.48 -3.93
N SER A 532 11.02 6.91 -4.23
CA SER A 532 9.83 7.14 -3.41
C SER A 532 9.93 6.41 -2.07
N ILE A 533 9.22 6.95 -1.08
CA ILE A 533 9.20 6.44 0.30
C ILE A 533 7.80 5.93 0.64
N MET A 534 7.73 4.70 1.12
CA MET A 534 6.58 4.12 1.83
C MET A 534 6.93 4.01 3.32
N LYS A 535 5.95 4.27 4.19
CA LYS A 535 6.10 4.16 5.64
C LYS A 535 5.02 3.26 6.22
N ILE A 536 5.45 2.27 6.97
CA ILE A 536 4.60 1.30 7.67
C ILE A 536 4.92 1.41 9.16
N VAL A 537 3.92 1.31 10.02
CA VAL A 537 4.11 1.24 11.47
C VAL A 537 3.55 -0.07 12.01
N GLU A 538 4.26 -0.69 12.94
CA GLU A 538 3.76 -1.79 13.76
C GLU A 538 3.25 -1.20 15.07
N LEU A 539 1.94 -1.33 15.32
CA LEU A 539 1.34 -0.88 16.57
C LEU A 539 1.53 -1.93 17.66
N GLU A 540 1.71 -1.46 18.90
CA GLU A 540 1.59 -2.33 20.07
C GLU A 540 0.15 -2.85 20.13
N GLU A 541 0.00 -4.17 20.29
CA GLU A 541 -1.32 -4.72 20.56
C GLU A 541 -1.86 -4.05 21.81
N ASP A 542 -3.03 -3.42 21.68
CA ASP A 542 -3.79 -3.02 22.84
C ASP A 542 -3.96 -4.28 23.68
N LYS A 543 -3.26 -4.34 24.81
CA LYS A 543 -3.59 -5.25 25.90
C LYS A 543 -4.96 -4.83 26.40
N LYS A 544 -6.00 -5.13 25.62
CA LYS A 544 -7.38 -4.88 25.99
C LYS A 544 -7.53 -5.54 27.34
N ASP A 545 -8.04 -4.76 28.29
CA ASP A 545 -8.32 -5.22 29.64
C ASP A 545 -9.01 -6.59 29.51
N PRO A 546 -8.39 -7.68 29.98
CA PRO A 546 -8.89 -9.04 29.75
C PRO A 546 -10.35 -9.20 30.19
N LYS A 547 -10.85 -8.29 31.05
CA LYS A 547 -12.25 -8.20 31.49
C LYS A 547 -13.25 -7.79 30.39
N LYS A 548 -12.82 -7.09 29.33
CA LYS A 548 -13.69 -6.67 28.21
C LYS A 548 -13.73 -7.63 27.03
N GLN A 549 -12.77 -8.56 26.95
CA GLN A 549 -12.86 -9.69 26.03
C GLN A 549 -13.69 -10.77 26.70
N GLY A 550 -15.03 -10.60 26.65
CA GLY A 550 -15.96 -11.66 27.03
C GLY A 550 -15.58 -12.98 26.32
N LYS A 551 -15.79 -14.11 27.01
CA LYS A 551 -15.42 -15.52 26.70
C LYS A 551 -15.53 -15.94 25.21
N LEU A 552 -14.77 -15.32 24.32
CA LEU A 552 -14.63 -15.70 22.92
C LEU A 552 -13.44 -16.65 22.83
N ASN A 553 -13.76 -17.95 22.94
CA ASN A 553 -12.95 -19.14 22.63
C ASN A 553 -11.44 -18.93 22.40
N ALA A 554 -10.67 -19.08 23.48
CA ALA A 554 -9.20 -18.96 23.53
C ALA A 554 -8.42 -20.14 22.92
N LYS A 555 -8.90 -20.80 21.86
CA LYS A 555 -8.26 -22.01 21.29
C LYS A 555 -7.70 -21.90 19.88
N THR A 556 -7.76 -20.74 19.23
CA THR A 556 -6.99 -20.55 17.99
C THR A 556 -5.55 -20.16 18.37
N SER A 557 -4.60 -21.03 18.06
CA SER A 557 -3.17 -20.71 18.11
C SER A 557 -2.95 -19.35 17.43
N PRO A 558 -2.01 -18.50 17.90
CA PRO A 558 -1.69 -17.25 17.24
C PRO A 558 -1.28 -17.56 15.80
N ASP A 559 -2.25 -17.41 14.90
CA ASP A 559 -2.12 -17.55 13.46
C ASP A 559 -0.84 -16.82 13.05
N GLU A 560 0.03 -17.47 12.27
CA GLU A 560 1.29 -16.86 11.82
C GLU A 560 1.06 -15.54 11.07
N ASN A 561 -0.16 -15.32 10.53
CA ASN A 561 -0.59 -14.06 9.95
C ASN A 561 -0.94 -12.97 10.99
N GLY A 562 -0.94 -13.30 12.29
CA GLY A 562 -1.31 -12.43 13.40
C GLY A 562 -0.45 -11.18 13.51
N LYS A 563 0.87 -11.29 13.31
CA LYS A 563 1.78 -10.14 13.37
C LYS A 563 1.55 -9.13 12.24
N LEU A 564 1.18 -9.59 11.04
CA LEU A 564 0.85 -8.71 9.93
C LEU A 564 -0.41 -7.87 10.22
N LYS A 565 -1.31 -8.35 11.10
CA LYS A 565 -2.55 -7.64 11.46
C LYS A 565 -2.29 -6.32 12.21
N ASN A 566 -1.10 -6.12 12.77
CA ASN A 566 -0.74 -4.90 13.52
C ASN A 566 0.02 -3.87 12.68
N LEU A 567 0.33 -4.19 11.42
CA LEU A 567 0.95 -3.25 10.50
C LEU A 567 -0.08 -2.26 9.97
N ARG A 568 0.32 -0.99 9.87
CA ARG A 568 -0.45 0.09 9.24
C ARG A 568 0.44 0.81 8.26
N MET A 569 0.02 0.87 7.01
CA MET A 569 0.65 1.75 6.03
C MET A 569 0.19 3.17 6.29
N ILE A 570 1.13 4.08 6.58
CA ILE A 570 0.84 5.49 6.86
C ILE A 570 0.78 6.28 5.56
N PHE A 571 1.77 6.11 4.70
CA PHE A 571 1.80 6.64 3.34
C PHE A 571 2.62 5.74 2.42
N SER A 572 2.36 5.84 1.12
CA SER A 572 3.11 5.15 0.06
C SER A 572 3.50 6.16 -1.02
N ASN A 573 4.56 5.85 -1.78
CA ASN A 573 4.97 6.59 -2.98
C ASN A 573 5.29 8.08 -2.78
N VAL A 574 5.78 8.49 -1.60
CA VAL A 574 6.08 9.90 -1.32
C VAL A 574 7.41 10.31 -1.95
N THR A 575 7.37 11.37 -2.78
CA THR A 575 8.54 11.93 -3.48
C THR A 575 8.77 13.42 -3.16
N THR A 576 8.11 13.98 -2.14
CA THR A 576 8.19 15.41 -1.80
C THR A 576 9.61 15.89 -1.49
N HIS A 577 10.49 15.00 -1.01
CA HIS A 577 11.90 15.28 -0.74
C HIS A 577 12.72 15.56 -2.02
N LEU A 578 12.21 15.19 -3.20
CA LEU A 578 12.87 15.45 -4.48
C LEU A 578 12.65 16.89 -4.98
N ASN A 579 11.71 17.64 -4.40
CA ASN A 579 11.36 18.99 -4.85
C ASN A 579 12.22 20.07 -4.18
N GLU A 580 13.32 20.49 -4.83
CA GLU A 580 14.23 21.53 -4.29
C GLU A 580 13.60 22.93 -4.18
N LYS A 581 12.65 23.28 -5.07
CA LYS A 581 12.06 24.63 -5.13
C LYS A 581 10.77 24.80 -4.33
N GLY A 582 10.35 23.81 -3.54
CA GLY A 582 9.01 23.81 -2.93
C GLY A 582 7.86 23.80 -3.96
N ARG A 583 8.16 23.71 -5.27
CA ARG A 583 7.17 23.50 -6.32
C ARG A 583 6.62 22.09 -6.12
N GLN A 584 5.31 21.99 -5.97
CA GLN A 584 4.54 20.74 -5.88
C GLN A 584 4.55 20.01 -7.23
N GLY A 585 5.74 19.70 -7.74
CA GLY A 585 5.94 19.00 -9.00
C GLY A 585 5.52 17.54 -8.84
N TYR A 586 4.53 17.16 -9.63
CA TYR A 586 4.09 15.79 -9.84
C TYR A 586 5.13 15.10 -10.72
N TYR A 587 6.03 14.30 -10.15
CA TYR A 587 6.77 13.30 -10.93
C TYR A 587 5.97 11.99 -10.90
N LEU A 588 4.84 12.00 -11.60
CA LEU A 588 4.22 10.78 -12.10
C LEU A 588 4.90 10.53 -13.44
N TYR A 589 5.82 9.57 -13.48
CA TYR A 589 6.27 8.99 -14.75
C TYR A 589 5.11 8.21 -15.37
#